data_AF-A0A0P9HEA6-F1
#
_entry.id   AF-A0A0P9HEA6-F1
#
_cell.length_a   1.000
_cell.length_b   1.000
_cell.length_c   1.000
_cell.angle_alpha   90.00
_cell.angle_beta   90.00
_cell.angle_gamma   90.00
#
_symmetry.space_group_name_H-M   'P 1'
#
loop_
_entity.id
_entity.type
_entity.pdbx_description
1 polymer ?
#
loop_
_entity_poly.entity_id
_entity_poly.type
_entity_poly.pdbx_seq_one_letter_code
_entity_poly.pdbx_strand_id
1 'polypeptide(L)'
;YGNGAIIDVTSRGSEPWVKFSPFYPHGGIPVPFTPGRTAASVEAIWQGLKIFEHQDIDEALLDDMTFHRRKRGGPARGQVLGHRAGIGGERLLGYAEARRLIYLPAYRWVLEHCVGDLVERLRKLSADRPVTLLDYDTNADINNLAKPLSHAALIIEYLIGTETGT
;
A
#
# COMPACT_ATOMS: atom_id res chain seq x y z
N TYR A 1 22.11 -18.69 16.91
CA TYR A 1 21.10 -17.93 16.15
C TYR A 1 21.61 -16.50 16.03
N GLY A 2 21.90 -16.08 14.80
CA GLY A 2 22.72 -14.88 14.52
C GLY A 2 22.05 -13.55 14.85
N ASN A 3 22.88 -12.52 14.99
CA ASN A 3 22.60 -11.15 15.44
C ASN A 3 21.78 -10.31 14.43
N GLY A 4 20.73 -10.89 13.83
CA GLY A 4 19.88 -10.22 12.85
C GLY A 4 18.87 -9.26 13.50
N ALA A 5 18.52 -8.19 12.79
CA ALA A 5 17.47 -7.27 13.24
C ALA A 5 16.10 -7.72 12.72
N ILE A 6 15.10 -7.74 13.59
CA ILE A 6 13.70 -7.96 13.23
C ILE A 6 12.99 -6.61 13.31
N ILE A 7 12.37 -6.19 12.21
CA ILE A 7 11.70 -4.89 12.07
C ILE A 7 10.26 -5.14 11.67
N ASP A 8 9.32 -4.69 12.50
CA ASP A 8 7.89 -4.78 12.22
C ASP A 8 7.43 -3.56 11.40
N VAL A 9 7.04 -3.80 10.14
CA VAL A 9 6.53 -2.77 9.21
C VAL A 9 5.01 -2.83 9.09
N THR A 10 4.33 -3.61 9.92
CA THR A 10 2.86 -3.66 9.96
C THR A 10 2.29 -2.41 10.62
N SER A 11 0.96 -2.28 10.60
CA SER A 11 0.23 -1.25 11.35
C SER A 11 0.37 -1.38 12.88
N ARG A 12 1.04 -2.42 13.38
CA ARG A 12 1.34 -2.65 14.81
C ARG A 12 2.82 -2.49 15.15
N GLY A 13 3.66 -2.18 14.14
CA GLY A 13 5.06 -1.92 14.35
C GLY A 13 5.29 -0.75 15.30
N SER A 14 6.48 -0.70 15.91
CA SER A 14 6.91 0.44 16.71
C SER A 14 7.40 1.58 15.81
N GLU A 15 7.38 2.80 16.35
CA GLU A 15 8.06 3.92 15.71
C GLU A 15 9.58 3.63 15.59
N PRO A 16 10.23 3.99 14.46
CA PRO A 16 9.66 4.68 13.30
C PRO A 16 9.08 3.75 12.22
N TRP A 17 9.19 2.42 12.40
CA TRP A 17 8.97 1.43 11.34
C TRP A 17 7.50 1.25 10.93
N VAL A 18 6.58 1.58 11.83
CA VAL A 18 5.13 1.63 11.54
C VAL A 18 4.80 2.52 10.34
N LYS A 19 5.64 3.51 10.02
CA LYS A 19 5.49 4.43 8.88
C LYS A 19 5.56 3.73 7.52
N PHE A 20 6.11 2.54 7.44
CA PHE A 20 6.09 1.72 6.23
C PHE A 20 4.75 1.04 5.98
N SER A 21 3.87 0.99 6.98
CA SER A 21 2.55 0.37 6.81
C SER A 21 1.74 1.13 5.76
N PRO A 22 1.06 0.44 4.81
CA PRO A 22 0.16 1.09 3.86
C PRO A 22 -1.04 1.78 4.55
N PHE A 23 -1.26 1.47 5.84
CA PHE A 23 -2.24 2.14 6.65
C PHE A 23 -1.74 3.50 7.17
N TYR A 24 -0.43 3.71 7.37
CA TYR A 24 0.12 4.93 7.98
C TYR A 24 -0.34 6.21 7.23
N PRO A 25 -0.80 7.29 7.90
CA PRO A 25 -1.66 8.30 7.34
C PRO A 25 -0.75 9.48 7.00
N HIS A 26 0.21 9.23 6.11
CA HIS A 26 1.21 10.23 5.74
C HIS A 26 0.55 11.53 5.27
N GLY A 27 -0.64 11.42 4.68
CA GLY A 27 -1.32 12.52 4.01
C GLY A 27 -0.62 12.88 2.70
N GLY A 28 -1.32 13.64 1.87
CA GLY A 28 -0.75 14.17 0.63
C GLY A 28 -0.40 13.13 -0.44
N ILE A 29 -0.76 11.85 -0.27
CA ILE A 29 -0.47 10.80 -1.25
C ILE A 29 -1.36 11.00 -2.48
N PRO A 30 -0.83 11.21 -3.69
CA PRO A 30 -1.65 11.44 -4.88
C PRO A 30 -2.57 10.27 -5.17
N VAL A 31 -3.85 10.55 -5.45
CA VAL A 31 -4.82 9.53 -5.88
C VAL A 31 -4.61 9.27 -7.38
N PRO A 32 -4.25 8.03 -7.79
CA PRO A 32 -4.05 7.71 -9.20
C PRO A 32 -5.29 8.06 -10.05
N PHE A 33 -5.05 8.55 -11.26
CA PHE A 33 -6.08 9.00 -12.21
C PHE A 33 -6.96 10.16 -11.73
N THR A 34 -6.59 10.85 -10.64
CA THR A 34 -7.36 11.97 -10.10
C THR A 34 -6.45 13.18 -9.84
N PRO A 35 -6.10 13.96 -10.87
CA PRO A 35 -5.20 15.11 -10.73
C PRO A 35 -5.68 16.08 -9.65
N GLY A 36 -4.76 16.53 -8.80
CA GLY A 36 -5.05 17.47 -7.71
C GLY A 36 -5.71 16.85 -6.47
N ARG A 37 -6.06 15.55 -6.49
CA ARG A 37 -6.59 14.86 -5.30
C ARG A 37 -5.51 14.04 -4.61
N THR A 38 -5.46 14.16 -3.29
CA THR A 38 -4.61 13.36 -2.41
C THR A 38 -5.44 12.59 -1.39
N ALA A 39 -4.83 11.59 -0.75
CA ALA A 39 -5.41 10.77 0.31
C ALA A 39 -4.50 10.69 1.55
N ALA A 40 -5.10 10.25 2.66
CA ALA A 40 -4.47 10.04 3.95
C ALA A 40 -3.41 8.92 3.91
N SER A 41 -3.72 7.78 3.30
CA SER A 41 -2.85 6.59 3.26
C SER A 41 -3.02 5.80 1.95
N VAL A 42 -2.12 4.84 1.70
CA VAL A 42 -2.24 3.93 0.54
C VAL A 42 -3.49 3.06 0.68
N GLU A 43 -3.78 2.58 1.88
CA GLU A 43 -5.01 1.85 2.16
C GLU A 43 -6.25 2.72 1.98
N ALA A 44 -6.20 4.01 2.35
CA ALA A 44 -7.31 4.95 2.12
C ALA A 44 -7.64 5.04 0.62
N ILE A 45 -6.63 5.14 -0.26
CA ILE A 45 -6.81 5.08 -1.72
C ILE A 45 -7.45 3.75 -2.12
N TRP A 46 -6.90 2.64 -1.62
CA TRP A 46 -7.37 1.30 -1.95
C TRP A 46 -8.83 1.07 -1.54
N GLN A 47 -9.23 1.50 -0.34
CA GLN A 47 -10.60 1.36 0.14
C GLN A 47 -11.57 2.38 -0.49
N GLY A 48 -11.11 3.62 -0.69
CA GLY A 48 -11.92 4.69 -1.27
C GLY A 48 -12.32 4.39 -2.70
N LEU A 49 -11.40 3.88 -3.52
CA LEU A 49 -11.67 3.54 -4.91
C LEU A 49 -12.32 2.17 -5.12
N LYS A 50 -12.49 1.36 -4.06
CA LYS A 50 -13.09 0.01 -4.15
C LYS A 50 -14.57 0.07 -4.46
N ILE A 51 -14.96 -0.70 -5.48
CA ILE A 51 -16.34 -0.84 -5.97
C ILE A 51 -16.92 -2.18 -5.54
N PHE A 52 -18.16 -2.13 -5.08
CA PHE A 52 -19.01 -3.29 -4.80
C PHE A 52 -20.24 -3.27 -5.71
N GLU A 53 -20.98 -4.37 -5.77
CA GLU A 53 -22.23 -4.47 -6.55
C GLU A 53 -23.24 -3.36 -6.21
N HIS A 54 -23.34 -3.01 -4.93
CA HIS A 54 -24.35 -2.05 -4.44
C HIS A 54 -23.72 -0.76 -3.89
N GLN A 55 -22.41 -0.54 -4.11
CA GLN A 55 -21.73 0.65 -3.61
C GLN A 55 -20.59 1.08 -4.55
N ASP A 56 -20.62 2.34 -4.99
CA ASP A 56 -19.51 2.95 -5.73
C ASP A 56 -18.34 3.34 -4.80
N ILE A 57 -17.44 4.19 -5.28
CA ILE A 57 -16.35 4.77 -4.50
C ILE A 57 -16.88 5.47 -3.23
N ASP A 58 -16.01 5.61 -2.24
CA ASP A 58 -16.30 6.36 -1.01
C ASP A 58 -15.16 7.33 -0.77
N GLU A 59 -15.37 8.55 -1.26
CA GLU A 59 -14.37 9.61 -1.19
C GLU A 59 -14.06 10.02 0.25
N ALA A 60 -15.00 9.85 1.18
CA ALA A 60 -14.78 10.17 2.59
C ALA A 60 -13.74 9.25 3.24
N LEU A 61 -13.50 8.05 2.68
CA LEU A 61 -12.41 7.19 3.14
C LEU A 61 -11.04 7.68 2.70
N LEU A 62 -10.94 8.48 1.64
CA LEU A 62 -9.66 9.02 1.18
C LEU A 62 -9.05 9.95 2.24
N ASP A 63 -9.88 10.62 3.04
CA ASP A 63 -9.45 11.55 4.09
C ASP A 63 -9.37 10.89 5.48
N ASP A 64 -9.51 9.57 5.59
CA ASP A 64 -9.49 8.88 6.89
C ASP A 64 -8.09 8.77 7.48
N MET A 65 -7.81 9.65 8.44
CA MET A 65 -6.56 9.67 9.21
C MET A 65 -6.54 8.70 10.39
N THR A 66 -7.64 7.97 10.66
CA THR A 66 -7.80 7.15 11.88
C THR A 66 -7.35 5.69 11.73
N PHE A 67 -6.97 5.23 10.54
CA PHE A 67 -6.52 3.85 10.25
C PHE A 67 -7.53 2.72 10.37
N HIS A 68 -8.75 3.02 10.83
CA HIS A 68 -9.65 1.97 11.31
C HIS A 68 -10.71 1.57 10.30
N ARG A 69 -10.91 2.32 9.22
CA ARG A 69 -11.99 2.06 8.27
C ARG A 69 -11.51 1.18 7.11
N ARG A 70 -12.25 0.08 6.89
CA ARG A 70 -12.11 -0.79 5.73
C ARG A 70 -13.49 -1.17 5.22
N LYS A 71 -13.72 -1.00 3.91
CA LYS A 71 -14.90 -1.58 3.27
C LYS A 71 -14.69 -3.09 3.16
N ARG A 72 -15.62 -3.84 3.73
CA ARG A 72 -15.70 -5.29 3.58
C ARG A 72 -16.95 -5.65 2.79
N GLY A 73 -16.83 -6.71 1.98
CA GLY A 73 -17.98 -7.31 1.33
C GLY A 73 -18.95 -7.87 2.36
N GLY A 74 -20.19 -8.01 1.96
CA GLY A 74 -21.26 -8.51 2.83
C GLY A 74 -22.63 -8.17 2.26
N PRO A 75 -23.71 -8.67 2.87
CA PRO A 75 -25.06 -8.60 2.30
C PRO A 75 -25.49 -7.19 1.88
N ALA A 76 -25.06 -6.16 2.63
CA ALA A 76 -25.40 -4.77 2.33
C ALA A 76 -24.70 -4.21 1.08
N ARG A 77 -23.45 -4.62 0.79
CA ARG A 77 -22.65 -4.07 -0.31
C ARG A 77 -22.59 -4.97 -1.55
N GLY A 78 -22.81 -6.28 -1.35
CA GLY A 78 -22.55 -7.29 -2.37
C GLY A 78 -21.06 -7.64 -2.45
N GLN A 79 -20.67 -8.31 -3.54
CA GLN A 79 -19.29 -8.72 -3.80
C GLN A 79 -18.42 -7.55 -4.28
N VAL A 80 -17.10 -7.71 -4.15
CA VAL A 80 -16.14 -6.73 -4.69
C VAL A 80 -16.07 -6.91 -6.21
N LEU A 81 -16.31 -5.83 -6.95
CA LEU A 81 -16.21 -5.82 -8.41
C LEU A 81 -14.82 -5.40 -8.91
N GLY A 82 -14.14 -4.54 -8.15
CA GLY A 82 -12.84 -3.99 -8.55
C GLY A 82 -12.56 -2.64 -7.92
N HIS A 83 -11.83 -1.79 -8.63
CA HIS A 83 -11.53 -0.43 -8.22
C HIS A 83 -11.78 0.56 -9.36
N ARG A 84 -12.26 1.76 -9.04
CA ARG A 84 -12.40 2.81 -10.04
C ARG A 84 -11.04 3.38 -10.44
N ALA A 85 -10.84 3.59 -11.73
CA ALA A 85 -9.70 4.36 -12.25
C ALA A 85 -9.90 5.87 -11.96
N GLY A 86 -9.70 6.27 -10.70
CA GLY A 86 -9.81 7.64 -10.23
C GLY A 86 -11.23 8.09 -9.89
N ILE A 87 -11.35 9.21 -9.18
CA ILE A 87 -12.62 9.85 -8.84
C ILE A 87 -13.23 10.44 -10.11
N GLY A 88 -14.52 10.18 -10.34
CA GLY A 88 -15.21 10.60 -11.56
C GLY A 88 -14.80 9.83 -12.82
N GLY A 89 -13.90 8.84 -12.71
CA GLY A 89 -13.57 7.95 -13.81
C GLY A 89 -14.72 6.98 -14.12
N GLU A 90 -14.76 6.45 -15.34
CA GLU A 90 -15.78 5.47 -15.75
C GLU A 90 -15.23 4.04 -15.76
N ARG A 91 -13.92 3.87 -15.94
CA ARG A 91 -13.30 2.55 -16.05
C ARG A 91 -13.24 1.83 -14.70
N LEU A 92 -13.81 0.63 -14.66
CA LEU A 92 -13.63 -0.33 -13.59
C LEU A 92 -12.37 -1.16 -13.86
N LEU A 93 -11.43 -1.15 -12.92
CA LEU A 93 -10.22 -1.96 -12.96
C LEU A 93 -10.46 -3.27 -12.23
N GLY A 94 -10.13 -4.38 -12.89
CA GLY A 94 -10.05 -5.67 -12.23
C GLY A 94 -8.98 -5.66 -11.12
N TYR A 95 -9.06 -6.59 -10.18
CA TYR A 95 -8.18 -6.61 -9.01
C TYR A 95 -6.68 -6.62 -9.37
N ALA A 96 -6.29 -7.38 -10.39
CA ALA A 96 -4.91 -7.44 -10.88
C ALA A 96 -4.42 -6.12 -11.50
N GLU A 97 -5.28 -5.43 -12.26
CA GLU A 97 -4.98 -4.12 -12.84
C GLU A 97 -4.91 -3.04 -11.76
N ALA A 98 -5.85 -3.06 -10.81
CA ALA A 98 -5.87 -2.12 -9.69
C ALA A 98 -4.59 -2.21 -8.84
N ARG A 99 -4.06 -3.41 -8.59
CA ARG A 99 -2.76 -3.55 -7.91
C ARG A 99 -1.65 -2.79 -8.62
N ARG A 100 -1.57 -2.92 -9.95
CA ARG A 100 -0.50 -2.31 -10.77
C ARG A 100 -0.67 -0.82 -10.97
N LEU A 101 -1.90 -0.38 -11.17
CA LEU A 101 -2.21 0.99 -11.58
C LEU A 101 -2.58 1.90 -10.41
N ILE A 102 -2.97 1.34 -9.26
CA ILE A 102 -3.38 2.10 -8.08
C ILE A 102 -2.44 1.81 -6.91
N TYR A 103 -2.37 0.55 -6.45
CA TYR A 103 -1.66 0.22 -5.21
C TYR A 103 -0.14 0.44 -5.32
N LEU A 104 0.50 -0.15 -6.34
CA LEU A 104 1.95 -0.04 -6.52
C LEU A 104 2.42 1.42 -6.68
N PRO A 105 1.82 2.26 -7.54
CA PRO A 105 2.27 3.64 -7.70
C PRO A 105 2.07 4.46 -6.42
N ALA A 106 0.96 4.25 -5.70
CA ALA A 106 0.72 4.94 -4.43
C ALA A 106 1.73 4.51 -3.35
N TYR A 107 2.02 3.21 -3.24
CA TYR A 107 3.00 2.71 -2.26
C TYR A 107 4.42 3.15 -2.60
N ARG A 108 4.80 3.10 -3.88
CA ARG A 108 6.08 3.63 -4.36
C ARG A 108 6.25 5.11 -4.02
N TRP A 109 5.21 5.92 -4.24
CA TRP A 109 5.25 7.34 -3.88
C TRP A 109 5.51 7.55 -2.38
N VAL A 110 4.93 6.74 -1.51
CA VAL A 110 5.23 6.77 -0.06
C VAL A 110 6.71 6.46 0.23
N LEU A 111 7.27 5.44 -0.41
CA LEU A 111 8.69 5.09 -0.25
C LEU A 111 9.63 6.21 -0.71
N GLU A 112 9.26 6.91 -1.79
CA GLU A 112 10.04 7.99 -2.39
C GLU A 112 9.92 9.32 -1.61
N HIS A 113 8.73 9.64 -1.09
CA HIS A 113 8.42 10.99 -0.60
C HIS A 113 8.11 11.09 0.89
N CYS A 114 7.71 10.00 1.55
CA CYS A 114 7.29 10.04 2.95
C CYS A 114 8.28 9.41 3.91
N VAL A 115 8.96 8.33 3.48
CA VAL A 115 9.82 7.52 4.35
C VAL A 115 11.24 7.34 3.81
N GLY A 116 11.70 8.24 2.94
CA GLY A 116 13.03 8.16 2.31
C GLY A 116 14.18 8.10 3.32
N ASP A 117 14.08 8.81 4.45
CA ASP A 117 15.04 8.73 5.55
C ASP A 117 15.09 7.33 6.21
N LEU A 118 13.92 6.70 6.37
CA LEU A 118 13.81 5.35 6.91
C LEU A 118 14.26 4.29 5.92
N VAL A 119 14.04 4.48 4.62
CA VAL A 119 14.61 3.65 3.55
C VAL A 119 16.13 3.66 3.67
N GLU A 120 16.75 4.84 3.77
CA GLU A 120 18.21 4.96 3.90
C GLU A 120 18.71 4.35 5.22
N ARG A 121 17.96 4.49 6.31
CA ARG A 121 18.26 3.80 7.57
C ARG A 121 18.21 2.28 7.41
N LEU A 122 17.23 1.76 6.68
CA LEU A 122 17.07 0.34 6.43
C LEU A 122 18.21 -0.19 5.55
N ARG A 123 18.62 0.55 4.51
CA ARG A 123 19.80 0.23 3.67
C ARG A 123 21.06 0.10 4.50
N LYS A 124 21.31 1.04 5.40
CA LYS A 124 22.48 1.02 6.31
C LYS A 124 22.43 -0.19 7.25
N LEU A 125 21.26 -0.50 7.81
CA LEU A 125 21.09 -1.67 8.67
C LEU A 125 21.33 -2.98 7.91
N SER A 126 20.79 -3.11 6.69
CA SER A 126 20.95 -4.32 5.88
C SER A 126 22.37 -4.52 5.34
N ALA A 127 23.17 -3.46 5.24
CA ALA A 127 24.59 -3.55 4.89
C ALA A 127 25.46 -4.07 6.06
N ASP A 128 25.03 -3.82 7.30
CA ASP A 128 25.72 -4.23 8.52
C ASP A 128 25.35 -5.65 8.97
N ARG A 129 24.07 -6.01 8.86
CA ARG A 129 23.55 -7.31 9.36
C ARG A 129 22.31 -7.78 8.59
N PRO A 130 21.96 -9.08 8.68
CA PRO A 130 20.69 -9.56 8.18
C PRO A 130 19.51 -8.83 8.83
N VAL A 131 18.55 -8.40 8.02
CA VAL A 131 17.30 -7.75 8.46
C VAL A 131 16.11 -8.58 8.00
N THR A 132 15.17 -8.83 8.91
CA THR A 132 13.88 -9.46 8.61
C THR A 132 12.78 -8.44 8.82
N LEU A 133 11.98 -8.19 7.78
CA LEU A 133 10.79 -7.36 7.84
C LEU A 133 9.56 -8.22 8.17
N LEU A 134 8.79 -7.83 9.18
CA LEU A 134 7.53 -8.49 9.52
C LEU A 134 6.35 -7.82 8.81
N ASP A 135 5.46 -8.65 8.27
CA ASP A 135 4.22 -8.28 7.58
C ASP A 135 3.12 -9.32 7.90
N TYR A 136 1.87 -8.98 7.63
CA TYR A 136 0.72 -9.88 7.76
C TYR A 136 0.65 -10.95 6.66
N ASP A 137 1.24 -10.70 5.49
CA ASP A 137 1.35 -11.66 4.38
C ASP A 137 2.78 -11.67 3.84
N THR A 138 3.15 -12.71 3.10
CA THR A 138 4.48 -12.91 2.51
C THR A 138 4.44 -13.04 0.99
N ASN A 139 3.27 -12.84 0.37
CA ASN A 139 3.13 -12.91 -1.08
C ASN A 139 3.87 -11.77 -1.78
N ALA A 140 5.01 -12.10 -2.39
CA ALA A 140 5.80 -11.19 -3.23
C ALA A 140 5.37 -11.20 -4.71
N ASP A 141 4.53 -12.15 -5.13
CA ASP A 141 4.11 -12.26 -6.53
C ASP A 141 2.87 -11.39 -6.79
N ILE A 142 3.06 -10.33 -7.58
CA ILE A 142 1.96 -9.44 -8.00
C ILE A 142 0.86 -10.17 -8.79
N ASN A 143 1.19 -11.28 -9.47
CA ASN A 143 0.26 -12.11 -10.22
C ASN A 143 -0.52 -13.08 -9.34
N ASN A 144 -0.03 -13.37 -8.13
CA ASN A 144 -0.75 -14.21 -7.19
C ASN A 144 -1.89 -13.41 -6.54
N LEU A 145 -3.09 -13.52 -7.11
CA LEU A 145 -4.28 -12.82 -6.66
C LEU A 145 -4.97 -13.49 -5.47
N ALA A 146 -4.58 -14.73 -5.13
CA ALA A 146 -5.20 -15.50 -4.05
C ALA A 146 -4.85 -14.97 -2.65
N LYS A 147 -3.77 -14.17 -2.55
CA LYS A 147 -3.28 -13.58 -1.30
C LYS A 147 -3.03 -12.08 -1.46
N PRO A 148 -3.27 -11.24 -0.44
CA PRO A 148 -2.81 -9.85 -0.41
C PRO A 148 -1.34 -9.73 -0.81
N LEU A 149 -0.95 -8.63 -1.46
CA LEU A 149 0.46 -8.37 -1.76
C LEU A 149 1.18 -7.95 -0.48
N SER A 150 2.36 -8.52 -0.22
CA SER A 150 3.18 -8.15 0.93
C SER A 150 3.83 -6.79 0.69
N HIS A 151 3.61 -5.83 1.59
CA HIS A 151 4.30 -4.55 1.51
C HIS A 151 5.76 -4.68 2.01
N ALA A 152 6.07 -5.64 2.88
CA ALA A 152 7.47 -5.97 3.20
C ALA A 152 8.25 -6.44 1.96
N ALA A 153 7.64 -7.26 1.09
CA ALA A 153 8.26 -7.65 -0.17
C ALA A 153 8.50 -6.44 -1.10
N LEU A 154 7.55 -5.50 -1.17
CA LEU A 154 7.73 -4.26 -1.95
C LEU A 154 8.84 -3.36 -1.42
N ILE A 155 8.99 -3.25 -0.10
CA ILE A 155 10.12 -2.53 0.51
C ILE A 155 11.44 -3.19 0.10
N ILE A 156 11.53 -4.52 0.20
CA ILE A 156 12.74 -5.27 -0.19
C ILE A 156 13.08 -5.04 -1.67
N GLU A 157 12.08 -5.15 -2.56
CA GLU A 157 12.25 -4.88 -3.99
C GLU A 157 12.77 -3.45 -4.24
N TYR A 158 12.19 -2.45 -3.56
CA TYR A 158 12.62 -1.06 -3.66
C TYR A 158 14.05 -0.83 -3.12
N LEU A 159 14.45 -1.54 -2.06
CA LEU A 159 15.80 -1.43 -1.49
C LEU A 159 16.87 -2.03 -2.40
N ILE A 160 16.60 -3.21 -2.97
CA ILE A 160 17.53 -3.92 -3.85
C ILE A 160 17.69 -3.17 -5.18
N GLY A 161 16.66 -2.41 -5.57
CA GLY A 161 16.59 -1.74 -6.86
C GLY A 161 16.27 -2.78 -7.92
N THR A 162 15.10 -2.66 -8.53
CA THR A 162 14.91 -3.28 -9.83
C THR A 162 15.76 -2.50 -10.83
N GLU A 163 16.83 -3.12 -11.33
CA GLU A 163 17.45 -2.73 -12.59
C GLU A 163 16.41 -2.93 -13.70
N THR A 164 15.48 -2.00 -13.82
CA THR A 164 14.62 -1.86 -15.00
C THR A 164 14.96 -0.55 -15.67
N GLY A 165 16.01 -0.63 -16.49
CA GLY A 165 16.14 -0.01 -17.81
C GLY A 165 15.90 1.50 -17.92
N THR A 166 16.99 2.19 -18.23
CA THR A 166 17.01 3.28 -19.24
C THR A 166 15.97 3.12 -20.34
#